data_AF-A0A0M7BAC6-F1
#
_entry.id   AF-A0A0M7BAC6-F1
#
_cell.length_a   1.000
_cell.length_b   1.000
_cell.length_c   1.000
_cell.angle_alpha   90.00
_cell.angle_beta   90.00
_cell.angle_gamma   90.00
#
_symmetry.space_group_name_H-M   'P 1'
#
loop_
_entity.id
_entity.type
_entity.pdbx_description
1 polymer ?
#
loop_
_entity_poly.entity_id
_entity_poly.type
_entity_poly.pdbx_seq_one_letter_code
_entity_poly.pdbx_strand_id
1 'polypeptide(L)' 'MYTRISKTGGRQYPQLVESFRNDSGKVRTRVVANLGRLDQITPAQLDPLINGLNRAVGRAENIVFAT' A
#
# COMPACT_ATOMS: atom_id res chain seq x y z
N MET A 1 5.06 -8.14 -2.89
CA MET A 1 4.16 -7.00 -3.12
C MET A 1 4.97 -5.72 -3.09
N TYR A 2 4.50 -4.65 -3.72
CA TYR A 2 5.11 -3.32 -3.67
C TYR A 2 4.04 -2.23 -3.78
N THR A 3 4.35 -1.00 -3.36
CA THR A 3 3.49 0.15 -3.58
C THR A 3 3.90 0.91 -4.85
N ARG A 4 2.93 1.44 -5.59
CA ARG A 4 3.17 2.40 -6.68
C ARG A 4 2.19 3.56 -6.60
N ILE A 5 2.52 4.68 -7.25
CA ILE A 5 1.59 5.79 -7.43
C ILE A 5 1.00 5.73 -8.83
N SER A 6 -0.34 5.68 -8.93
CA SER A 6 -1.07 5.86 -10.18
C SER A 6 -1.58 7.30 -10.28
N LYS A 7 -1.60 7.86 -11.49
CA LYS A 7 -2.09 9.21 -11.77
C LYS A 7 -3.28 9.16 -12.71
N THR A 8 -4.42 9.73 -12.30
CA THR A 8 -5.66 9.75 -13.09
C THR A 8 -6.41 11.05 -12.83
N GLY A 9 -6.76 11.79 -13.88
CA GLY A 9 -7.55 13.03 -13.76
C GLY A 9 -6.93 14.08 -12.83
N GLY A 10 -5.61 14.25 -12.87
CA GLY A 10 -4.86 15.17 -12.00
C GLY A 10 -4.68 14.71 -10.55
N ARG A 11 -5.23 13.55 -10.17
CA ARG A 11 -5.13 12.98 -8.82
C ARG A 11 -4.10 11.85 -8.76
N GLN A 12 -3.59 11.59 -7.57
CA GLN A 12 -2.60 10.53 -7.32
C GLN A 12 -3.15 9.51 -6.33
N TYR A 13 -2.87 8.23 -6.57
CA TYR A 13 -3.42 7.12 -5.79
C TYR A 13 -2.32 6.10 -5.47
N PRO A 14 -2.00 5.86 -4.19
CA PRO A 14 -1.14 4.74 -3.81
C PRO A 14 -1.86 3.42 -4.04
N GLN A 15 -1.19 2.49 -4.70
CA GLN A 15 -1.71 1.16 -5.00
C GLN A 15 -0.81 0.10 -4.39
N LEU A 16 -1.40 -0.91 -3.75
CA LEU A 16 -0.72 -2.14 -3.41
C LEU A 16 -0.78 -3.07 -4.62
N VAL A 17 0.38 -3.54 -5.06
CA VAL A 17 0.53 -4.42 -6.22
C VAL A 17 1.19 -5.70 -5.79
N GLU A 18 0.68 -6.82 -6.30
CA GLU A 18 1.30 -8.13 -6.14
C GLU A 18 1.66 -8.76 -7.47
N SER A 19 2.61 -9.68 -7.42
CA SER A 19 2.94 -10.58 -8.53
C SER A 19 2.22 -11.90 -8.33
N PHE A 20 1.68 -12.46 -9.40
CA PHE A 20 1.03 -13.77 -9.42
C PHE A 20 1.39 -14.51 -10.71
N ARG A 21 1.15 -15.82 -10.77
CA ARG A 21 1.22 -16.59 -12.01
C ARG A 21 -0.20 -16.79 -12.54
N ASN A 22 -0.41 -16.49 -13.82
CA ASN A 22 -1.69 -16.78 -14.46
C ASN A 22 -1.78 -18.27 -14.84
N ASP A 23 -2.92 -18.69 -15.41
CA ASP A 23 -3.18 -20.09 -15.78
C ASP A 23 -2.17 -20.64 -16.80
N SER A 24 -1.52 -19.77 -17.58
CA SER A 24 -0.44 -20.14 -18.50
C SER A 24 0.95 -20.18 -17.86
N GLY A 25 1.04 -20.07 -16.52
CA GLY A 25 2.30 -20.05 -15.76
C GLY A 25 3.11 -18.76 -15.87
N LYS A 26 2.64 -17.75 -16.61
CA LYS A 26 3.35 -16.48 -16.83
C LYS A 26 3.23 -15.57 -15.61
N VAL A 27 4.34 -14.97 -15.21
CA VAL A 27 4.35 -13.96 -14.14
C VAL A 27 3.64 -12.70 -14.63
N ARG A 28 2.66 -12.26 -13.85
CA ARG A 28 1.88 -11.04 -14.07
C ARG A 28 1.79 -10.26 -12.76
N THR A 29 1.36 -9.01 -12.85
CA THR A 29 1.06 -8.18 -11.68
C THR A 29 -0.40 -7.77 -11.69
N ARG A 30 -0.96 -7.57 -10.50
CA ARG A 30 -2.31 -7.01 -10.33
C ARG A 30 -2.34 -6.04 -9.16
N VAL A 31 -3.23 -5.05 -9.25
CA VAL A 31 -3.53 -4.17 -8.12
C VAL A 31 -4.39 -4.97 -7.14
N VAL A 32 -3.91 -5.07 -5.90
CA VAL A 32 -4.61 -5.71 -4.79
C VAL A 32 -5.54 -4.71 -4.10
N ALA A 33 -5.08 -3.47 -3.96
CA ALA A 33 -5.85 -2.39 -3.34
C ALA A 33 -5.43 -1.00 -3.85
N ASN A 34 -6.40 -0.08 -3.88
CA ASN A 34 -6.14 1.36 -3.91
C ASN A 34 -6.26 1.89 -2.48
N LEU A 35 -5.28 2.64 -2.00
CA LEU A 35 -5.24 3.14 -0.62
C LEU A 35 -5.88 4.53 -0.47
N GLY A 36 -6.71 4.95 -1.42
CA GLY A 36 -7.30 6.28 -1.48
C GLY A 36 -6.46 7.31 -2.25
N ARG A 37 -6.87 8.58 -2.15
CA ARG A 37 -6.18 9.70 -2.80
C ARG A 37 -4.99 10.15 -1.96
N LEU A 38 -3.82 10.27 -2.58
CA LEU A 38 -2.58 10.64 -1.88
C LEU A 38 -2.71 11.98 -1.14
N ASP A 39 -3.39 12.95 -1.72
CA ASP A 39 -3.60 14.29 -1.14
C ASP A 39 -4.63 14.32 0.01
N GLN A 40 -5.29 13.19 0.29
CA GLN A 40 -6.27 13.05 1.37
C GLN A 40 -5.84 12.06 2.44
N ILE A 41 -4.72 11.36 2.24
CA ILE A 41 -4.18 10.41 3.22
C ILE A 41 -3.50 11.17 4.34
N THR A 42 -3.89 10.86 5.58
CA THR A 42 -3.24 11.38 6.79
C THR A 42 -2.47 10.29 7.52
N PRO A 43 -1.48 10.63 8.37
CA PRO A 43 -0.79 9.65 9.21
C PRO A 43 -1.76 8.79 10.03
N ALA A 44 -2.79 9.39 10.64
CA ALA A 44 -3.81 8.68 11.42
C ALA A 44 -4.54 7.57 10.64
N GLN A 45 -4.64 7.68 9.32
CA GLN A 45 -5.23 6.63 8.46
C GLN A 45 -4.23 5.53 8.12
N LEU A 46 -2.96 5.87 7.93
CA LEU A 46 -1.95 4.96 7.41
C LEU A 46 -1.14 4.26 8.51
N ASP A 47 -0.92 4.91 9.66
CA ASP A 47 -0.13 4.39 10.76
C ASP A 47 -0.68 3.07 11.33
N PRO A 48 -2.02 2.90 11.52
CA PRO A 48 -2.55 1.62 11.95
C PRO A 48 -2.27 0.49 10.95
N LEU A 49 -2.31 0.78 9.64
CA LEU A 49 -1.98 -0.18 8.59
C LEU A 49 -0.49 -0.53 8.62
N ILE A 50 0.39 0.47 8.68
CA ILE A 50 1.85 0.28 8.75
C ILE A 50 2.22 -0.53 9.99
N ASN A 51 1.66 -0.20 11.15
CA ASN A 51 1.92 -0.90 12.40
C ASN A 51 1.39 -2.34 12.37
N GLY A 52 0.21 -2.56 11.80
CA GLY A 52 -0.30 -3.91 11.55
C GLY A 52 0.62 -4.75 10.66
N LEU A 53 1.15 -4.17 9.58
CA LEU A 53 2.11 -4.83 8.70
C LEU A 53 3.44 -5.11 9.39
N ASN A 54 3.98 -4.16 10.15
CA ASN A 54 5.20 -4.35 10.93
C ASN A 54 5.03 -5.49 11.94
N ARG A 55 3.92 -5.50 12.68
CA ARG A 55 3.58 -6.58 13.62
C ARG A 55 3.50 -7.94 12.94
N ALA A 56 2.86 -8.02 11.77
CA ALA A 56 2.72 -9.26 11.02
C ALA A 56 4.06 -9.88 10.58
N VAL A 57 5.10 -9.06 10.41
CA VAL A 57 6.46 -9.52 10.06
C VAL A 57 7.43 -9.50 11.24
N GLY A 58 6.93 -9.36 12.48
CA GLY A 58 7.75 -9.38 13.70
C GLY A 58 8.63 -8.16 13.90
N ARG A 59 8.27 -7.01 13.32
CA ARG A 59 8.97 -5.73 13.50
C ARG A 59 8.33 -4.89 14.60
N ALA A 60 9.14 -4.04 15.23
CA ALA A 60 8.66 -3.05 16.19
C ALA A 60 7.67 -2.07 15.54
N GLU A 61 6.74 -1.56 16.35
CA GLU A 61 5.78 -0.55 15.90
C GLU A 61 6.49 0.76 15.57
N ASN A 62 5.96 1.45 14.56
CA ASN A 62 6.44 2.77 14.19
C ASN A 62 5.73 3.79 15.09
N ILE A 63 6.37 4.14 16.20
CA ILE A 63 5.86 5.12 17.17
C ILE A 63 6.27 6.50 16.66
N VAL A 64 5.67 6.95 15.56
CA VAL A 64 5.77 8.37 15.18
C VAL A 64 4.66 9.07 15.94
N PHE A 65 5.04 9.88 16.93
CA PHE A 65 4.09 10.76 17.60
C PHE A 65 3.51 11.69 16.53
N ALA A 66 2.19 11.65 16.34
CA ALA A 66 1.49 12.64 15.54
C ALA A 66 1.67 14.00 16.22
N THR A 67 2.64 14.79 15.75
CA THR A 67 2.88 16.17 16.18
C THR A 67 1.88 17.10 15.54
#